data_AF-A0A7C7YCD0-F1
#
_entry.id   AF-A0A7C7YCD0-F1
#
_cell.length_a   1.000
_cell.length_b   1.000
_cell.length_c   1.000
_cell.angle_alpha   90.00
_cell.angle_beta   90.00
_cell.angle_gamma   90.00
#
_symmetry.space_group_name_H-M   'P 1'
#
loop_
_entity.id
_entity.type
_entity.pdbx_description
1 polymer ?
#
loop_
_entity_poly.entity_id
_entity_poly.type
_entity_poly.pdbx_seq_one_letter_code
_entity_poly.pdbx_strand_id
1 'polypeptide(L)'
;MTSSPATRAEPGLDPDRAGRRAECDGGGLVMGSRYAARQEFTGTLTGEYYDEGDPPWRWYKMIDLTRKPQNFPFESVWCEAESLFLIDVDVGVDEKA
;
A
#
# COMPACT_ATOMS: atom_id res chain seq x y z
N MET A 1 -4.26 9.83 35.68
CA MET A 1 -4.93 8.99 34.66
C MET A 1 -4.51 9.55 33.31
N THR A 2 -3.38 9.08 32.77
CA THR A 2 -2.91 9.50 31.45
C THR A 2 -3.16 8.32 30.53
N SER A 3 -4.22 8.42 29.72
CA SER A 3 -4.51 7.42 28.70
C SER A 3 -3.30 7.31 27.78
N SER A 4 -2.71 6.12 27.68
CA SER A 4 -1.78 5.80 26.60
C SER A 4 -2.45 6.12 25.27
N PRO A 5 -1.79 6.80 24.32
CA PRO A 5 -2.32 6.84 22.97
C PRO A 5 -2.21 5.42 22.42
N ALA A 6 -3.30 4.65 22.51
CA ALA A 6 -3.50 3.55 21.59
C ALA A 6 -3.47 4.19 20.20
N THR A 7 -2.37 3.97 19.49
CA THR A 7 -1.98 4.65 18.28
C THR A 7 -3.14 4.68 17.29
N ARG A 8 -3.76 5.84 17.16
CA ARG A 8 -4.89 6.02 16.26
C ARG A 8 -4.32 6.13 14.86
N ALA A 9 -4.77 5.29 13.93
CA ALA A 9 -4.45 5.46 12.52
C ALA A 9 -4.79 6.90 12.08
N GLU A 10 -3.79 7.66 11.63
CA GLU A 10 -3.94 9.04 11.18
C GLU A 10 -4.14 9.05 9.66
N PRO A 11 -5.38 9.24 9.15
CA PRO A 11 -5.64 9.22 7.72
C PRO A 11 -5.18 10.50 7.01
N GLY A 12 -4.85 10.39 5.73
CA GLY A 12 -4.55 11.53 4.86
C GLY A 12 -4.68 11.20 3.37
N LEU A 13 -4.33 12.17 2.52
CA LEU A 13 -4.36 12.06 1.06
C LEU A 13 -3.04 12.59 0.48
N ASP A 14 -2.39 11.76 -0.33
CA ASP A 14 -1.19 12.09 -1.10
C ASP A 14 -1.55 12.19 -2.60
N PRO A 15 -1.68 13.42 -3.14
CA PRO A 15 -2.05 13.62 -4.54
C PRO A 15 -0.98 13.13 -5.53
N ASP A 16 0.29 13.05 -5.12
CA ASP A 16 1.37 12.59 -6.01
C ASP A 16 1.33 11.07 -6.25
N ARG A 17 0.64 10.36 -5.35
CA ARG A 17 0.40 8.91 -5.44
C ARG A 17 -0.93 8.58 -6.10
N ALA A 18 -1.90 9.49 -6.08
CA ALA A 18 -3.22 9.24 -6.65
C ALA A 18 -3.16 8.91 -8.15
N GLY A 19 -3.80 7.81 -8.54
CA GLY A 19 -3.87 7.35 -9.93
C GLY A 19 -2.59 6.68 -10.46
N ARG A 20 -1.53 6.59 -9.65
CA ARG A 20 -0.28 5.91 -10.06
C ARG A 20 -0.42 4.41 -9.89
N ARG A 21 0.08 3.63 -10.85
CA ARG A 21 0.23 2.19 -10.65
C ARG A 21 1.45 1.89 -9.80
N ALA A 22 1.28 0.90 -8.94
CA ALA A 22 2.33 0.42 -8.06
C ALA A 22 2.23 -1.09 -7.86
N GLU A 23 3.36 -1.65 -7.46
CA GLU A 23 3.48 -2.99 -6.92
C GLU A 23 3.76 -2.89 -5.42
N CYS A 24 3.23 -3.82 -4.64
CA CYS A 24 3.57 -3.90 -3.23
C CYS A 24 3.63 -5.33 -2.72
N ASP A 25 4.55 -5.56 -1.79
CA ASP A 25 4.57 -6.76 -0.96
C ASP A 25 3.64 -6.55 0.23
N GLY A 26 2.39 -6.98 0.11
CA GLY A 26 1.42 -6.94 1.19
C GLY A 26 1.70 -8.06 2.21
N GLY A 27 2.04 -7.68 3.44
CA GLY A 27 2.13 -8.58 4.60
C GLY A 27 0.75 -8.94 5.16
N GLY A 28 -0.14 -9.47 4.32
CA GLY A 28 -1.43 -9.96 4.79
C GLY A 28 -1.29 -11.29 5.54
N LEU A 29 -2.09 -11.48 6.60
CA LEU A 29 -2.32 -12.83 7.14
C LEU A 29 -2.75 -13.74 6.00
N VAL A 30 -2.04 -14.85 5.78
CA VAL A 30 -2.54 -15.88 4.87
C VAL A 30 -3.81 -16.43 5.47
N MET A 31 -4.93 -16.26 4.76
CA MET A 31 -6.24 -16.75 5.18
C MET A 31 -6.15 -18.24 5.55
N GLY A 32 -6.43 -18.57 6.81
CA GLY A 32 -6.34 -19.94 7.34
C GLY A 32 -4.99 -20.31 7.95
N SER A 33 -4.05 -19.37 8.08
CA SER A 33 -2.74 -19.62 8.68
C SER A 33 -2.36 -18.53 9.70
N ARG A 34 -1.52 -18.90 10.67
CA ARG A 34 -0.87 -17.97 11.61
C ARG A 34 0.37 -17.29 11.04
N TYR A 35 0.69 -17.54 9.77
CA TYR A 35 1.87 -17.04 9.10
C TYR A 35 1.50 -15.80 8.26
N ALA A 36 2.32 -14.76 8.40
CA ALA A 36 2.39 -13.69 7.42
C ALA A 36 3.14 -14.25 6.21
N ALA A 37 2.53 -14.23 5.04
CA ALA A 37 3.26 -14.47 3.79
C ALA A 37 3.35 -13.15 3.04
N ARG A 38 4.49 -12.95 2.38
CA ARG A 38 4.59 -11.89 1.37
C ARG A 38 3.66 -12.26 0.24
N GLN A 39 2.63 -11.45 0.06
CA GLN A 39 1.71 -11.55 -1.06
C GLN A 39 1.98 -10.36 -1.96
N GLU A 40 2.28 -10.62 -3.22
CA GLU A 40 2.52 -9.58 -4.21
C GLU A 40 1.17 -9.06 -4.73
N PHE A 41 1.01 -7.74 -4.70
CA PHE A 41 -0.13 -7.03 -5.28
C PHE A 41 0.37 -6.03 -6.31
N THR A 42 -0.41 -5.87 -7.39
CA THR A 42 -0.22 -4.81 -8.39
C THR A 42 -1.57 -4.16 -8.63
N GLY A 43 -1.60 -2.83 -8.69
CA GLY A 43 -2.84 -2.09 -8.87
C GLY A 43 -2.61 -0.58 -8.95
N THR A 44 -3.68 0.19 -8.76
CA THR A 44 -3.67 1.65 -8.83
C THR A 44 -3.84 2.24 -7.44
N LEU A 45 -2.99 3.19 -7.06
CA LEU A 45 -3.09 3.88 -5.78
C LEU A 45 -4.18 4.95 -5.82
N THR A 46 -4.98 5.03 -4.76
CA THR A 46 -6.01 6.10 -4.65
C THR A 46 -5.42 7.42 -4.13
N GLY A 47 -4.21 7.36 -3.57
CA GLY A 47 -3.61 8.46 -2.80
C GLY A 47 -4.06 8.49 -1.34
N GLU A 48 -5.09 7.74 -0.95
CA GLU A 48 -5.47 7.61 0.46
C GLU A 48 -4.35 6.90 1.22
N TYR A 49 -3.96 7.47 2.36
CA TYR A 49 -3.02 6.84 3.28
C TYR A 49 -3.52 6.87 4.72
N TYR A 50 -2.96 6.02 5.57
CA TYR A 50 -3.01 6.22 7.02
C TYR A 50 -1.66 5.88 7.65
N ASP A 51 -1.33 6.60 8.73
CA ASP A 51 -0.14 6.37 9.53
C ASP A 51 -0.54 5.64 10.83
N GLU A 52 0.00 4.44 11.07
CA GLU A 52 -0.29 3.62 12.26
C GLU A 52 0.99 3.00 12.82
N GLY A 53 1.17 3.02 14.14
CA GLY A 53 2.35 2.50 14.84
C GLY A 53 3.15 3.54 15.65
N ASP A 54 4.10 3.07 16.45
CA ASP A 54 5.08 3.93 17.15
C ASP A 54 6.49 3.33 16.99
N PRO A 55 7.34 3.88 16.08
CA PRO A 55 7.06 5.00 15.18
C PRO A 55 5.99 4.66 14.12
N PRO A 56 5.32 5.68 13.53
CA PRO A 56 4.21 5.44 12.60
C PRO A 56 4.69 4.86 11.27
N TRP A 57 4.09 3.74 10.85
CA TRP A 57 4.23 3.20 9.50
C TRP A 57 3.11 3.75 8.61
N ARG A 58 3.48 4.22 7.43
CA ARG A 58 2.53 4.73 6.43
C ARG A 58 2.01 3.61 5.54
N TRP A 59 0.70 3.55 5.37
CA TRP A 59 0.01 2.60 4.52
C TRP A 59 -0.77 3.34 3.43
N TYR A 60 -0.59 2.96 2.16
CA TYR A 60 -1.32 3.50 1.01
C TYR A 60 -2.37 2.50 0.52
N LYS A 61 -3.54 3.02 0.14
CA LYS A 61 -4.61 2.19 -0.43
C LYS A 61 -4.39 1.97 -1.92
N MET A 62 -4.45 0.70 -2.31
CA MET A 62 -4.40 0.25 -3.69
C MET A 62 -5.72 -0.40 -4.07
N ILE A 63 -6.25 -0.02 -5.23
CA ILE A 63 -7.46 -0.54 -5.86
C ILE A 63 -7.12 -1.09 -7.26
N ASP A 64 -8.14 -1.52 -8.01
CA ASP A 64 -7.98 -2.03 -9.38
C ASP A 64 -6.86 -3.09 -9.47
N LEU A 65 -6.89 -4.05 -8.54
CA LEU A 65 -5.83 -5.03 -8.37
C LEU A 65 -5.71 -5.92 -9.61
N THR A 66 -4.67 -5.69 -10.41
CA THR A 66 -4.34 -6.45 -11.62
C THR A 66 -3.58 -7.73 -11.29
N ARG A 67 -2.79 -7.71 -10.21
CA ARG A 67 -2.15 -8.90 -9.62
C ARG A 67 -2.60 -9.01 -8.17
N LYS A 68 -3.17 -10.16 -7.81
CA LYS A 68 -3.53 -10.51 -6.43
C LYS A 68 -3.49 -12.02 -6.22
N PRO A 69 -3.26 -12.50 -4.99
CA PRO A 69 -3.32 -13.91 -4.67
C PRO A 69 -4.68 -14.54 -4.99
N GLN A 70 -4.66 -15.82 -5.34
CA GLN A 70 -5.87 -16.59 -5.56
C GLN A 70 -6.72 -16.61 -4.28
N ASN A 71 -8.01 -16.29 -4.42
CA ASN A 71 -8.98 -16.14 -3.32
C ASN A 71 -8.84 -14.89 -2.44
N PHE A 72 -8.11 -13.85 -2.86
CA PHE A 72 -8.16 -12.56 -2.16
C PHE A 72 -9.56 -11.92 -2.28
N PRO A 73 -10.32 -11.78 -1.18
CA PRO A 73 -11.75 -11.48 -1.22
C PRO A 73 -12.05 -9.99 -1.36
N PHE A 74 -11.05 -9.13 -1.15
CA PHE A 74 -11.22 -7.69 -1.19
C PHE A 74 -10.88 -7.13 -2.58
N GLU A 75 -11.47 -5.97 -2.89
CA GLU A 75 -11.20 -5.22 -4.13
C GLU A 75 -10.04 -4.23 -3.95
N SER A 76 -9.64 -3.99 -2.70
CA SER A 76 -8.55 -3.10 -2.33
C SER A 76 -7.62 -3.74 -1.30
N VAL A 77 -6.37 -3.29 -1.27
CA VAL A 77 -5.38 -3.68 -0.26
C VAL A 77 -4.66 -2.43 0.26
N TRP A 78 -4.21 -2.48 1.50
CA TRP A 78 -3.34 -1.45 2.08
C TRP A 78 -1.90 -1.93 2.00
N CYS A 79 -1.05 -1.13 1.37
CA CYS A 79 0.35 -1.40 1.13
C CYS A 79 1.21 -0.49 1.98
N GLU A 80 2.17 -1.04 2.71
CA GLU A 80 3.15 -0.24 3.44
C GLU A 80 4.01 0.58 2.47
N ALA A 81 4.33 1.82 2.83
CA ALA A 81 5.13 2.73 2.03
C ALA A 81 6.53 2.18 1.69
N GLU A 82 7.19 1.46 2.61
CA GLU A 82 8.52 0.89 2.39
C GLU A 82 8.51 -0.31 1.43
N SER A 83 7.36 -0.97 1.28
CA SER A 83 7.17 -2.13 0.41
C SER A 83 6.46 -1.77 -0.90
N LEU A 84 6.31 -0.48 -1.21
CA LEU A 84 5.57 0.03 -2.37
C LEU A 84 6.51 0.58 -3.43
N PHE A 85 6.38 0.07 -4.65
CA PHE A 85 7.20 0.42 -5.80
C PHE A 85 6.31 0.95 -6.91
N LEU A 86 6.51 2.21 -7.32
CA LEU A 86 5.78 2.76 -8.47
C LEU A 86 6.31 2.11 -9.75
N ILE A 87 5.40 1.67 -10.63
CA ILE A 87 5.77 1.05 -11.91
C ILE A 87 5.59 2.00 -13.10
N ASP A 88 4.78 3.06 -12.95
CA ASP A 88 4.62 4.11 -13.97
C ASP A 88 5.65 5.24 -13.80
N VAL A 89 6.82 4.97 -13.23
CA VAL A 89 7.95 5.90 -13.32
C VAL A 89 8.66 5.55 -14.62
N ASP A 90 8.16 6.13 -15.70
CA ASP A 90 8.92 6.18 -16.95
C ASP A 90 10.27 6.82 -16.61
N VAL A 91 11.32 6.00 -16.62
CA VAL A 91 12.71 6.46 -16.68
C VAL A 91 12.73 7.33 -17.92
N GLY A 92 12.83 8.64 -17.73
CA GLY A 92 12.79 9.60 -18.83
C GLY A 92 13.68 9.11 -19.96
N VAL A 93 13.06 8.69 -21.05
CA VAL A 93 13.76 8.60 -22.32
C VAL A 93 14.10 10.04 -22.67
N ASP A 94 15.37 10.37 -22.51
CA ASP A 94 16.04 11.54 -23.07
C ASP A 94 15.53 11.79 -24.50
N GLU A 95 14.62 12.75 -24.66
CA GLU A 95 14.27 13.27 -25.99
C GLU A 95 14.25 14.80 -25.96
N LYS A 96 15.45 15.35 -26.05
CA LYS A 96 15.66 16.66 -26.69
C LYS A 96 16.78 16.53 -27.73
N ALA A 97 16.32 16.39 -28.97
CA ALA A 97 17.06 16.67 -30.20
C ALA A 97 17.55 18.13 -30.28
#